data_AF-X1G297-F1
#
_entry.id   AF-X1G297-F1
#
_cell.length_a   1.000
_cell.length_b   1.000
_cell.length_c   1.000
_cell.angle_alpha   90.00
_cell.angle_beta   90.00
_cell.angle_gamma   90.00
#
_symmetry.space_group_name_H-M   'P 1'
#
loop_
_entity.id
_entity.type
_entity.pdbx_description
1 polymer ?
#
loop_
_entity_poly.entity_id
_entity_poly.type
_entity_poly.pdbx_seq_one_letter_code
_entity_poly.pdbx_strand_id
1 'polypeptide(L)'
;GTMSTAEVIEEPEADYREIPEGELPPAYEKPNGDADWRKFWARQKEKGLTTDDVHRILEIRTLKDDWLEQGRTLEEAEGFINNTLAQEAKKPGAKAKSQAGWPAFWERAKQLGISQALIYEMLGVTSVKEWTDQGKTIDDAIKVITGKITPEKIKQQSAAEAVEGTEEQEGAIAGEGFHIDLSWLTESQQALKWSDDTCKTFLVSKYKVSPQGTLPEVINRLTREQAEDFVNEINKKLEKQKPLF
;
A
#
# COMPACT_ATOMS: atom_id res chain seq x y z
N GLY A 1 -33.03 -42.54 57.06
CA GLY A 1 -33.18 -42.95 55.65
C GLY A 1 -33.52 -41.72 54.86
N THR A 2 -32.56 -41.19 54.11
CA THR A 2 -32.69 -40.00 53.27
C THR A 2 -33.07 -40.44 51.87
N MET A 3 -34.28 -40.11 51.41
CA MET A 3 -34.68 -40.34 50.02
C MET A 3 -34.11 -39.21 49.15
N SER A 4 -33.26 -39.57 48.17
CA SER A 4 -32.75 -38.64 47.16
C SER A 4 -33.85 -38.40 46.12
N THR A 5 -34.23 -37.14 45.98
CA THR A 5 -35.11 -36.66 44.91
C THR A 5 -34.28 -36.56 43.63
N ALA A 6 -34.62 -37.35 42.62
CA ALA A 6 -34.04 -37.26 41.30
C ALA A 6 -34.63 -36.03 40.57
N GLU A 7 -33.77 -35.06 40.28
CA GLU A 7 -34.08 -33.87 39.49
C GLU A 7 -34.17 -34.28 38.01
N VAL A 8 -35.39 -34.28 37.49
CA VAL A 8 -35.69 -34.51 36.07
C VAL A 8 -35.30 -33.24 35.33
N ILE A 9 -34.19 -33.29 34.60
CA ILE A 9 -33.76 -32.24 33.69
C ILE A 9 -34.66 -32.35 32.44
N GLU A 10 -35.66 -31.49 32.35
CA GLU A 10 -36.44 -31.29 31.12
C GLU A 10 -35.53 -30.70 30.04
N GLU A 11 -35.26 -31.48 29.00
CA GLU A 11 -34.58 -31.01 27.79
C GLU A 11 -35.46 -29.95 27.11
N PRO A 12 -34.94 -28.77 26.79
CA PRO A 12 -35.73 -27.73 26.12
C PRO A 12 -36.09 -28.23 24.72
N GLU A 13 -37.38 -28.43 24.48
CA GLU A 13 -37.92 -28.70 23.14
C GLU A 13 -37.52 -27.56 22.20
N ALA A 14 -36.61 -27.84 21.28
CA ALA A 14 -36.22 -26.90 20.25
C ALA A 14 -37.46 -26.65 19.37
N ASP A 15 -37.96 -25.42 19.39
CA ASP A 15 -39.05 -24.94 18.55
C ASP A 15 -38.58 -24.92 17.08
N TYR A 16 -38.69 -26.07 16.40
CA TYR A 16 -38.41 -26.21 14.98
C TYR A 16 -39.57 -25.60 14.18
N ARG A 17 -39.48 -24.31 13.91
CA ARG A 17 -40.33 -23.68 12.88
C ARG A 17 -39.98 -24.29 11.53
N GLU A 18 -40.92 -25.04 10.96
CA GLU A 18 -40.85 -25.51 9.57
C GLU A 18 -40.66 -24.30 8.64
N ILE A 19 -39.44 -24.15 8.12
CA ILE A 19 -39.14 -23.13 7.13
C ILE A 19 -39.83 -23.58 5.84
N PRO A 20 -40.72 -22.77 5.24
CA PRO A 20 -41.38 -23.14 3.99
C PRO A 20 -40.33 -23.49 2.93
N GLU A 21 -40.42 -24.73 2.45
CA GLU A 21 -39.54 -25.33 1.46
C GLU A 21 -39.68 -24.55 0.13
N GLY A 22 -38.88 -23.51 -0.08
CA GLY A 22 -38.96 -22.74 -1.32
C GLY A 22 -38.11 -21.49 -1.43
N GLU A 23 -37.79 -20.82 -0.32
CA GLU A 23 -37.02 -19.57 -0.37
C GLU A 23 -35.73 -19.74 0.44
N LEU A 24 -34.61 -19.82 -0.27
CA LEU A 24 -33.29 -19.79 0.36
C LEU A 24 -33.17 -18.48 1.17
N PRO A 25 -32.75 -18.53 2.44
CA PRO A 25 -32.58 -17.32 3.23
C PRO A 25 -31.60 -16.38 2.53
N PRO A 26 -31.82 -15.05 2.59
CA PRO A 26 -30.94 -14.09 1.96
C PRO A 26 -29.49 -14.31 2.37
N ALA A 27 -28.60 -14.28 1.38
CA ALA A 27 -27.22 -14.73 1.55
C ALA A 27 -26.46 -13.88 2.59
N TYR A 28 -26.89 -12.63 2.80
CA TYR A 28 -26.25 -11.64 3.67
C TYR A 28 -27.18 -11.13 4.78
N GLU A 29 -28.20 -11.88 5.17
CA GLU A 29 -29.07 -11.52 6.29
C GLU A 29 -28.83 -12.45 7.48
N LYS A 30 -28.72 -11.86 8.66
CA LYS A 30 -28.63 -12.60 9.92
C LYS A 30 -30.02 -13.05 10.34
N PRO A 31 -30.14 -14.04 11.26
CA PRO A 31 -31.44 -14.50 11.76
C PRO A 31 -32.31 -13.41 12.42
N ASN A 32 -31.72 -12.26 12.79
CA ASN A 32 -32.43 -11.12 13.37
C ASN A 32 -32.88 -10.07 12.34
N GLY A 33 -32.67 -10.31 11.05
CA GLY A 33 -33.00 -9.39 9.96
C GLY A 33 -31.94 -8.32 9.67
N ASP A 34 -30.83 -8.30 10.43
CA ASP A 34 -29.75 -7.36 10.17
C ASP A 34 -28.85 -7.85 9.04
N ALA A 35 -28.33 -6.90 8.27
CA ALA A 35 -27.30 -7.16 7.27
C ALA A 35 -26.01 -7.74 7.87
N ASP A 36 -25.54 -8.86 7.33
CA ASP A 36 -24.26 -9.51 7.65
C ASP A 36 -23.11 -8.91 6.82
N TRP A 37 -22.71 -7.72 7.24
CA TRP A 37 -21.56 -7.00 6.69
C TRP A 37 -20.28 -7.83 6.67
N ARG A 38 -20.06 -8.67 7.69
CA ARG A 38 -18.82 -9.46 7.80
C ARG A 38 -18.76 -10.48 6.68
N LYS A 39 -19.87 -11.17 6.41
CA LYS A 39 -19.98 -12.14 5.32
C LYS A 39 -19.88 -11.47 3.95
N PHE A 40 -20.53 -10.32 3.76
CA PHE A 40 -20.41 -9.54 2.52
C PHE A 40 -18.96 -9.15 2.23
N TRP A 41 -18.26 -8.53 3.20
CA TRP A 41 -16.87 -8.10 3.00
C TRP A 41 -15.88 -9.26 2.84
N ALA A 42 -16.11 -10.39 3.52
CA ALA A 42 -15.31 -11.60 3.29
C ALA A 42 -15.39 -12.04 1.82
N ARG A 43 -16.59 -12.03 1.24
CA ARG A 43 -16.82 -12.42 -0.15
C ARG A 43 -16.27 -11.41 -1.16
N GLN A 44 -16.30 -10.11 -0.87
CA GLN A 44 -15.63 -9.12 -1.73
C GLN A 44 -14.10 -9.26 -1.67
N LYS A 45 -13.54 -9.58 -0.49
CA LYS A 45 -12.11 -9.85 -0.32
C LYS A 45 -11.66 -11.10 -1.08
N GLU A 46 -12.47 -12.17 -1.12
CA GLU A 46 -12.20 -13.36 -1.94
C GLU A 46 -12.13 -13.02 -3.44
N LYS A 47 -12.85 -11.98 -3.89
CA LYS A 47 -12.75 -11.44 -5.26
C LYS A 47 -11.58 -10.48 -5.47
N GLY A 48 -10.77 -10.24 -4.43
CA GLY A 48 -9.65 -9.30 -4.46
C GLY A 48 -10.05 -7.82 -4.47
N LEU A 49 -11.30 -7.50 -4.09
CA LEU A 49 -11.77 -6.12 -4.00
C LEU A 49 -11.46 -5.53 -2.63
N THR A 50 -10.97 -4.29 -2.63
CA THR A 50 -10.86 -3.47 -1.43
C THR A 50 -12.16 -2.73 -1.13
N THR A 51 -12.29 -2.18 0.07
CA THR A 51 -13.42 -1.32 0.45
C THR A 51 -13.60 -0.16 -0.54
N ASP A 52 -12.50 0.48 -0.93
CA ASP A 52 -12.52 1.60 -1.87
C ASP A 52 -12.94 1.18 -3.28
N ASP A 53 -12.57 -0.03 -3.71
CA ASP A 53 -13.03 -0.56 -5.00
C ASP A 53 -14.55 -0.75 -5.01
N VAL A 54 -15.11 -1.27 -3.91
CA VAL A 54 -16.57 -1.47 -3.77
C VAL A 54 -17.29 -0.12 -3.75
N HIS A 55 -16.81 0.85 -2.98
CA HIS A 55 -17.38 2.20 -2.96
C HIS A 55 -17.31 2.88 -4.34
N ARG A 56 -16.19 2.73 -5.05
CA ARG A 56 -16.02 3.24 -6.40
C ARG A 56 -16.96 2.58 -7.40
N ILE A 57 -17.09 1.25 -7.34
CA ILE A 57 -17.96 0.48 -8.25
C ILE A 57 -19.42 0.86 -8.04
N LEU A 58 -19.84 1.07 -6.79
CA LEU A 58 -21.22 1.43 -6.46
C LEU A 58 -21.50 2.94 -6.54
N GLU A 59 -20.48 3.77 -6.80
CA GLU A 59 -20.55 5.23 -6.84
C GLU A 59 -21.12 5.86 -5.55
N ILE A 60 -20.78 5.28 -4.40
CA ILE A 60 -21.23 5.73 -3.07
C ILE A 60 -20.06 6.10 -2.16
N ARG A 61 -20.32 6.93 -1.15
CA ARG A 61 -19.33 7.31 -0.13
C ARG A 61 -19.27 6.28 0.99
N THR A 62 -20.43 5.82 1.44
CA THR A 62 -20.53 4.79 2.48
C THR A 62 -21.58 3.76 2.07
N LEU A 63 -21.20 2.48 2.11
CA LEU A 63 -22.12 1.38 1.81
C LEU A 63 -23.28 1.31 2.81
N LYS A 64 -23.07 1.74 4.06
CA LYS A 64 -24.09 1.65 5.10
C LYS A 64 -25.16 2.72 4.97
N ASP A 65 -24.77 3.98 4.71
CA ASP A 65 -25.72 5.09 4.71
C ASP A 65 -26.32 5.24 3.32
N ASP A 66 -25.49 5.36 2.28
CA ASP A 66 -25.99 5.66 0.93
C ASP A 66 -26.77 4.50 0.29
N TRP A 67 -26.44 3.25 0.61
CA TRP A 67 -27.08 2.07 -0.02
C TRP A 67 -28.30 1.57 0.74
N LEU A 68 -28.21 1.41 2.07
CA LEU A 68 -29.35 0.93 2.86
C LEU A 68 -30.44 2.00 3.01
N GLU A 69 -30.12 3.30 3.04
CA GLU A 69 -31.16 4.34 3.09
C GLU A 69 -32.02 4.35 1.82
N GLN A 70 -31.52 3.82 0.70
CA GLN A 70 -32.29 3.63 -0.52
C GLN A 70 -33.19 2.38 -0.48
N GLY A 71 -33.19 1.63 0.63
CA GLY A 71 -33.95 0.39 0.78
C GLY A 71 -33.41 -0.78 -0.05
N ARG A 72 -32.14 -0.70 -0.48
CA ARG A 72 -31.50 -1.74 -1.28
C ARG A 72 -30.81 -2.78 -0.42
N THR A 73 -30.73 -4.02 -0.89
CA THR A 73 -30.10 -5.13 -0.15
C THR A 73 -28.62 -5.32 -0.51
N LEU A 74 -27.90 -6.11 0.30
CA LEU A 74 -26.50 -6.47 0.02
C LEU A 74 -26.35 -7.43 -1.16
N GLU A 75 -27.37 -8.23 -1.44
CA GLU A 75 -27.45 -9.10 -2.61
C GLU A 75 -27.51 -8.25 -3.89
N GLU A 76 -28.29 -7.16 -3.88
CA GLU A 76 -28.34 -6.21 -5.00
C GLU A 76 -27.00 -5.52 -5.20
N ALA A 77 -26.33 -5.12 -4.11
CA ALA A 77 -24.98 -4.56 -4.18
C ALA A 77 -24.00 -5.56 -4.80
N GLU A 78 -24.01 -6.83 -4.38
CA GLU A 78 -23.16 -7.86 -4.97
C GLU A 78 -23.48 -8.09 -6.46
N GLY A 79 -24.77 -8.13 -6.81
CA GLY A 79 -25.23 -8.26 -8.19
C GLY A 79 -24.68 -7.12 -9.06
N PHE A 80 -24.75 -5.88 -8.56
CA PHE A 80 -24.21 -4.71 -9.25
C PHE A 80 -22.69 -4.82 -9.41
N ILE A 81 -21.95 -5.17 -8.35
CA ILE A 81 -20.50 -5.36 -8.40
C ILE A 81 -20.11 -6.41 -9.45
N ASN A 82 -20.77 -7.57 -9.42
CA ASN A 82 -20.49 -8.66 -10.37
C ASN A 82 -20.79 -8.23 -11.81
N ASN A 83 -21.89 -7.51 -12.04
CA ASN A 83 -22.24 -6.99 -13.36
C ASN A 83 -21.19 -5.97 -13.84
N THR A 84 -20.80 -5.01 -12.99
CA THR A 84 -19.77 -4.02 -13.33
C THR A 84 -18.45 -4.69 -13.65
N LEU A 85 -17.99 -5.65 -12.84
CA LEU A 85 -16.78 -6.42 -13.14
C LEU A 85 -16.88 -7.21 -14.44
N ALA A 86 -18.03 -7.83 -14.73
CA ALA A 86 -18.25 -8.53 -15.99
C ALA A 86 -18.29 -7.57 -17.20
N GLN A 87 -18.81 -6.35 -17.04
CA GLN A 87 -18.77 -5.32 -18.06
C GLN A 87 -17.36 -4.77 -18.27
N GLU A 88 -16.60 -4.55 -17.20
CA GLU A 88 -15.19 -4.15 -17.29
C GLU A 88 -14.37 -5.23 -18.00
N ALA A 89 -14.60 -6.51 -17.71
CA ALA A 89 -13.96 -7.62 -18.41
C ALA A 89 -14.32 -7.68 -19.91
N LYS A 90 -15.51 -7.21 -20.29
CA LYS A 90 -15.96 -7.14 -21.69
C LYS A 90 -15.46 -5.89 -22.43
N LYS A 91 -14.96 -4.86 -21.74
CA LYS A 91 -14.40 -3.67 -22.39
C LYS A 91 -12.99 -4.00 -22.90
N PRO A 92 -12.75 -4.09 -24.22
CA PRO A 92 -11.41 -4.27 -24.77
C PRO A 92 -10.58 -3.03 -24.45
N GLY A 93 -9.84 -3.06 -23.35
CA GLY A 93 -8.99 -1.95 -22.88
C GLY A 93 -9.08 -1.63 -21.39
N ALA A 94 -10.06 -2.16 -20.64
CA ALA A 94 -10.15 -1.98 -19.18
C ALA A 94 -9.30 -3.04 -18.46
N LYS A 95 -7.99 -3.05 -18.70
CA LYS A 95 -7.07 -3.95 -17.99
C LYS A 95 -6.68 -3.34 -16.64
N ALA A 96 -7.00 -4.08 -15.58
CA ALA A 96 -6.37 -4.15 -14.27
C ALA A 96 -5.50 -2.94 -13.86
N LYS A 97 -6.12 -1.94 -13.22
CA LYS A 97 -5.43 -0.88 -12.49
C LYS A 97 -4.82 -1.38 -11.16
N SER A 98 -4.27 -2.58 -11.09
CA SER A 98 -3.57 -3.03 -9.87
C SER A 98 -2.13 -2.50 -9.86
N GLN A 99 -2.01 -1.18 -9.74
CA GLN A 99 -0.74 -0.54 -9.39
C GLN A 99 -0.19 -1.11 -8.05
N ALA A 100 -1.07 -1.69 -7.23
CA ALA A 100 -0.79 -2.35 -5.95
C ALA A 100 0.20 -3.54 -6.02
N GLY A 101 0.45 -4.14 -7.18
CA GLY A 101 1.40 -5.25 -7.29
C GLY A 101 2.86 -4.84 -7.56
N TRP A 102 3.09 -3.62 -8.06
CA TRP A 102 4.44 -3.20 -8.48
C TRP A 102 5.45 -3.07 -7.32
N PRO A 103 5.08 -2.59 -6.11
CA PRO A 103 6.02 -2.57 -4.99
C PRO A 103 6.55 -3.96 -4.63
N ALA A 104 5.67 -4.96 -4.56
CA ALA A 104 6.06 -6.34 -4.27
C ALA A 104 6.93 -6.95 -5.39
N PHE A 105 6.65 -6.61 -6.64
CA PHE A 105 7.48 -6.98 -7.78
C PHE A 105 8.90 -6.43 -7.65
N TRP A 106 9.06 -5.15 -7.28
CA TRP A 106 10.37 -4.52 -7.12
C TRP A 106 11.17 -5.11 -5.95
N GLU A 107 10.52 -5.40 -4.82
CA GLU A 107 11.16 -6.10 -3.71
C GLU A 107 11.71 -7.47 -4.15
N ARG A 108 10.92 -8.24 -4.92
CA ARG A 108 11.37 -9.53 -5.43
C ARG A 108 12.52 -9.40 -6.44
N ALA A 109 12.46 -8.40 -7.32
CA ALA A 109 13.56 -8.11 -8.24
C ALA A 109 14.86 -7.77 -7.50
N LYS A 110 14.76 -6.95 -6.45
CA LYS A 110 15.87 -6.57 -5.58
C LYS A 110 16.47 -7.78 -4.87
N GLN A 111 15.64 -8.71 -4.37
CA GLN A 111 16.11 -9.97 -3.78
C GLN A 111 16.88 -10.86 -4.77
N LEU A 112 16.59 -10.74 -6.07
CA LEU A 112 17.29 -11.45 -7.14
C LEU A 112 18.56 -10.70 -7.61
N GLY A 113 18.89 -9.56 -7.00
CA GLY A 113 20.02 -8.73 -7.43
C GLY A 113 19.80 -8.04 -8.77
N ILE A 114 18.54 -7.88 -9.18
CA ILE A 114 18.18 -7.26 -10.47
C ILE A 114 17.92 -5.78 -10.21
N SER A 115 18.73 -4.92 -10.82
CA SER A 115 18.52 -3.48 -10.74
C SER A 115 17.29 -3.03 -11.52
N GLN A 116 16.72 -1.91 -11.11
CA GLN A 116 15.55 -1.32 -11.77
C GLN A 116 15.85 -0.94 -13.23
N ALA A 117 17.07 -0.45 -13.51
CA ALA A 117 17.53 -0.12 -14.85
C ALA A 117 17.57 -1.36 -15.77
N LEU A 118 18.06 -2.50 -15.28
CA LEU A 118 18.04 -3.75 -16.07
C LEU A 118 16.61 -4.17 -16.39
N ILE A 119 15.69 -4.03 -15.44
CA ILE A 119 14.29 -4.39 -15.68
C ILE A 119 13.69 -3.52 -16.78
N TYR A 120 13.94 -2.21 -16.76
CA TYR A 120 13.52 -1.31 -17.82
C TYR A 120 14.13 -1.66 -19.18
N GLU A 121 15.43 -1.98 -19.23
CA GLU A 121 16.10 -2.47 -20.44
C GLU A 121 15.48 -3.79 -20.94
N MET A 122 15.25 -4.76 -20.05
CA MET A 122 14.67 -6.06 -20.40
C MET A 122 13.25 -5.93 -20.92
N LEU A 123 12.47 -5.02 -20.35
CA LEU A 123 11.10 -4.72 -20.78
C LEU A 123 11.07 -3.81 -22.02
N GLY A 124 12.15 -3.09 -22.32
CA GLY A 124 12.23 -2.15 -23.44
C GLY A 124 11.33 -0.93 -23.22
N VAL A 125 11.21 -0.48 -21.97
CA VAL A 125 10.43 0.70 -21.57
C VAL A 125 11.27 1.60 -20.67
N THR A 126 10.92 2.87 -20.61
CA THR A 126 11.59 3.84 -19.73
C THR A 126 10.99 3.90 -18.34
N SER A 127 9.76 3.39 -18.16
CA SER A 127 9.07 3.39 -16.88
C SER A 127 8.00 2.30 -16.80
N VAL A 128 7.61 1.96 -15.56
CA VAL A 128 6.46 1.08 -15.29
C VAL A 128 5.17 1.63 -15.90
N LYS A 129 5.01 2.96 -15.85
CA LYS A 129 3.81 3.62 -16.36
C LYS A 129 3.65 3.35 -17.86
N GLU A 130 4.74 3.48 -18.62
CA GLU A 130 4.75 3.17 -20.05
C GLU A 130 4.37 1.71 -20.33
N TRP A 131 4.85 0.77 -19.50
CA TRP A 131 4.47 -0.64 -19.61
C TRP A 131 2.97 -0.88 -19.36
N THR A 132 2.42 -0.25 -18.31
CA THR A 132 0.99 -0.37 -17.98
C THR A 132 0.11 0.35 -18.99
N ASP A 133 0.56 1.47 -19.56
CA ASP A 133 -0.16 2.22 -20.60
C ASP A 133 -0.25 1.42 -21.91
N GLN A 134 0.70 0.51 -22.18
CA GLN A 134 0.61 -0.49 -23.25
C GLN A 134 -0.39 -1.62 -22.96
N GLY A 135 -1.06 -1.60 -21.79
CA GLY A 135 -2.00 -2.63 -21.37
C GLY A 135 -1.33 -3.97 -21.04
N LYS A 136 -0.04 -3.94 -20.67
CA LYS A 136 0.70 -5.13 -20.20
C LYS A 136 0.67 -5.21 -18.67
N THR A 137 0.63 -6.43 -18.15
CA THR A 137 0.50 -6.66 -16.70
C THR A 137 1.86 -6.89 -16.04
N ILE A 138 1.86 -6.98 -14.70
CA ILE A 138 3.04 -7.42 -13.93
C ILE A 138 3.42 -8.85 -14.31
N ASP A 139 2.44 -9.74 -14.53
CA ASP A 139 2.72 -11.12 -14.96
C ASP A 139 3.42 -11.17 -16.33
N ASP A 140 3.02 -10.30 -17.26
CA ASP A 140 3.71 -10.15 -18.54
C ASP A 140 5.15 -9.69 -18.33
N ALA A 141 5.38 -8.74 -17.42
CA ALA A 141 6.73 -8.27 -17.09
C ALA A 141 7.58 -9.40 -16.49
N ILE A 142 7.04 -10.13 -15.51
CA ILE A 142 7.70 -11.30 -14.90
C ILE A 142 8.05 -12.32 -15.99
N LYS A 143 7.12 -12.66 -16.88
CA LYS A 143 7.36 -13.61 -17.97
C LYS A 143 8.49 -13.17 -18.91
N VAL A 144 8.53 -11.89 -19.28
CA VAL A 144 9.60 -11.35 -20.14
C VAL A 144 10.94 -11.39 -19.41
N ILE A 145 10.97 -11.01 -18.14
CA ILE A 145 12.19 -11.01 -17.32
C ILE A 145 12.70 -12.43 -17.13
N THR A 146 11.84 -13.37 -16.71
CA THR A 146 12.23 -14.78 -16.54
C THR A 146 12.70 -15.42 -17.85
N GLY A 147 12.13 -15.03 -19.00
CA GLY A 147 12.59 -15.51 -20.31
C GLY A 147 13.92 -14.92 -20.78
N LYS A 148 14.27 -13.70 -20.34
CA LYS A 148 15.50 -12.99 -20.74
C LYS A 148 16.63 -13.11 -19.73
N ILE A 149 16.34 -13.46 -18.48
CA ILE A 149 17.34 -13.51 -17.43
C ILE A 149 18.11 -14.83 -17.49
N THR A 150 19.36 -14.76 -17.94
CA THR A 150 20.31 -15.85 -17.77
C THR A 150 21.15 -15.58 -16.51
N PRO A 151 21.52 -16.63 -15.75
CA PRO A 151 22.35 -16.47 -14.55
C PRO A 151 23.71 -15.83 -14.85
N GLU A 152 24.16 -15.88 -16.11
CA GLU A 152 25.37 -15.22 -16.59
C GLU A 152 25.22 -13.69 -16.66
N LYS A 153 24.06 -13.19 -17.11
CA LYS A 153 23.77 -11.75 -17.20
C LYS A 153 23.65 -11.10 -15.81
N ILE A 154 23.11 -11.83 -14.82
CA ILE A 154 23.06 -11.38 -13.42
C ILE A 154 24.49 -11.19 -12.87
N LYS A 155 25.38 -12.17 -13.09
CA LYS A 155 26.76 -12.09 -12.60
C LYS A 155 27.57 -10.96 -13.23
N GLN A 156 27.36 -10.69 -14.53
CA GLN A 156 28.04 -9.58 -15.21
C GLN A 156 27.63 -8.21 -14.67
N GLN A 157 26.36 -8.04 -14.29
CA GLN A 157 25.87 -6.77 -13.77
C GLN A 157 26.29 -6.52 -12.32
N SER A 158 26.28 -7.56 -11.47
CA SER A 158 26.78 -7.44 -10.09
C SER A 158 28.29 -7.16 -10.01
N ALA A 159 29.04 -7.50 -11.06
CA ALA A 159 30.48 -7.21 -11.14
C ALA A 159 30.78 -5.80 -11.69
N ALA A 160 29.91 -5.26 -12.55
CA ALA A 160 30.08 -3.93 -13.14
C ALA A 160 29.72 -2.79 -12.16
N GLU A 161 28.72 -2.98 -11.29
CA GLU A 161 28.33 -1.98 -10.27
C GLU A 161 29.33 -1.80 -9.12
N ALA A 162 30.37 -2.64 -9.04
CA ALA A 162 31.42 -2.51 -8.02
C ALA A 162 32.63 -1.68 -8.48
N VAL A 163 32.73 -1.29 -9.75
CA VAL A 163 33.97 -0.69 -10.30
C VAL A 163 33.74 0.57 -11.14
N GLU A 164 32.52 0.92 -11.53
CA GLU A 164 32.30 2.03 -12.47
C GLU A 164 31.28 3.04 -11.93
N GLY A 165 31.75 3.85 -10.97
CA GLY A 165 31.11 5.09 -10.55
C GLY A 165 31.92 6.28 -11.02
N THR A 166 32.04 6.51 -12.33
CA THR A 166 32.58 7.77 -12.87
C THR A 166 32.01 8.05 -14.27
N GLU A 167 31.37 9.22 -14.39
CA GLU A 167 31.19 10.05 -15.60
C GLU A 167 30.17 9.64 -16.68
N GLU A 168 28.97 10.25 -16.62
CA GLU A 168 28.57 11.41 -17.46
C GLU A 168 27.03 11.53 -17.55
N GLN A 169 26.42 12.23 -16.59
CA GLN A 169 25.28 13.11 -16.88
C GLN A 169 25.46 14.37 -16.04
N GLU A 170 25.99 15.42 -16.68
CA GLU A 170 26.05 16.77 -16.14
C GLU A 170 24.64 17.30 -15.92
N GLY A 171 24.26 17.29 -14.64
CA GLY A 171 23.18 18.05 -14.04
C GLY A 171 23.49 18.34 -12.57
N ALA A 172 24.76 18.61 -12.27
CA ALA A 172 25.32 19.31 -11.11
C ALA A 172 24.56 19.21 -9.76
N ILE A 173 24.85 18.17 -8.97
CA ILE A 173 25.37 18.23 -7.57
C ILE A 173 25.61 16.81 -7.04
N ALA A 174 26.51 16.07 -7.67
CA ALA A 174 27.03 14.82 -7.11
C ALA A 174 28.22 15.13 -6.19
N GLY A 175 27.93 15.72 -5.04
CA GLY A 175 28.89 15.75 -3.93
C GLY A 175 28.70 14.50 -3.10
N GLU A 176 29.78 13.78 -2.78
CA GLU A 176 29.82 12.67 -1.82
C GLU A 176 28.82 12.90 -0.67
N GLY A 177 27.71 12.17 -0.75
CA GLY A 177 26.52 12.44 0.05
C GLY A 177 26.81 12.24 1.52
N PHE A 178 26.86 13.34 2.26
CA PHE A 178 26.82 13.30 3.71
C PHE A 178 25.47 12.69 4.12
N HIS A 179 25.51 11.44 4.60
CA HIS A 179 24.31 10.72 4.98
C HIS A 179 23.97 11.07 6.43
N ILE A 180 22.98 11.96 6.62
CA ILE A 180 22.42 12.21 7.95
C ILE A 180 21.67 10.94 8.39
N ASP A 181 22.03 10.42 9.56
CA ASP A 181 21.33 9.29 10.16
C ASP A 181 19.86 9.67 10.44
N LEU A 182 18.95 9.00 9.72
CA LEU A 182 17.50 9.19 9.84
C LEU A 182 16.96 8.83 11.24
N SER A 183 17.61 7.89 11.93
CA SER A 183 17.24 7.49 13.29
C SER A 183 17.57 8.62 14.27
N TRP A 184 18.79 9.15 14.19
CA TRP A 184 19.21 10.31 15.00
C TRP A 184 18.31 11.53 14.76
N LEU A 185 17.94 11.77 13.49
CA LEU A 185 17.06 12.89 13.15
C LEU A 185 15.67 12.72 13.77
N THR A 186 15.11 11.51 13.73
CA THR A 186 13.79 11.21 14.29
C THR A 186 13.79 11.44 15.81
N GLU A 187 14.82 10.98 16.51
CA GLU A 187 14.98 11.22 17.95
C GLU A 187 15.12 12.72 18.28
N SER A 188 15.93 13.43 17.48
CA SER A 188 16.16 14.86 17.64
C SER A 188 14.87 15.68 17.41
N GLN A 189 14.06 15.32 16.41
CA GLN A 189 12.78 15.94 16.16
C GLN A 189 11.80 15.71 17.30
N GLN A 190 11.72 14.50 17.84
CA GLN A 190 10.86 14.20 18.99
C GLN A 190 11.27 15.01 20.23
N ALA A 191 12.57 15.07 20.53
CA ALA A 191 13.10 15.85 21.65
C ALA A 191 12.78 17.36 21.49
N LEU A 192 12.88 17.90 20.26
CA LEU A 192 12.54 19.28 19.95
C LEU A 192 11.03 19.53 19.80
N LYS A 193 10.19 18.47 19.82
CA LYS A 193 8.76 18.49 19.45
C LYS A 193 8.51 19.07 18.06
N TRP A 194 9.40 18.79 17.11
CA TRP A 194 9.25 19.18 15.71
C TRP A 194 8.49 18.11 14.94
N SER A 195 7.53 18.53 14.11
CA SER A 195 6.96 17.69 13.06
C SER A 195 7.84 17.70 11.81
N ASP A 196 7.68 16.72 10.93
CA ASP A 196 8.31 16.68 9.60
C ASP A 196 8.11 17.99 8.84
N ASP A 197 6.90 18.56 8.85
CA ASP A 197 6.60 19.83 8.17
C ASP A 197 7.35 21.02 8.79
N THR A 198 7.53 21.01 10.11
CA THR A 198 8.33 22.04 10.82
C THR A 198 9.80 21.94 10.40
N CYS A 199 10.33 20.71 10.32
CA CYS A 199 11.69 20.45 9.88
C CYS A 199 11.90 20.85 8.40
N LYS A 200 10.97 20.47 7.51
CA LYS A 200 11.00 20.88 6.10
C LYS A 200 10.95 22.41 5.95
N THR A 201 10.05 23.07 6.67
CA THR A 201 9.94 24.54 6.63
C THR A 201 11.22 25.21 7.12
N PHE A 202 11.88 24.64 8.13
CA PHE A 202 13.19 25.11 8.58
C PHE A 202 14.26 24.96 7.49
N LEU A 203 14.36 23.79 6.85
CA LEU A 203 15.31 23.53 5.76
C LEU A 203 15.09 24.46 4.56
N VAL A 204 13.84 24.62 4.13
CA VAL A 204 13.46 25.49 3.01
C VAL A 204 13.75 26.95 3.34
N SER A 205 13.44 27.39 4.57
CA SER A 205 13.68 28.77 5.00
C SER A 205 15.17 29.11 5.06
N LYS A 206 15.98 28.20 5.64
CA LYS A 206 17.39 28.39 5.94
C LYS A 206 18.30 28.14 4.72
N TYR A 207 18.11 27.02 4.03
CA TYR A 207 19.01 26.55 2.96
C TYR A 207 18.43 26.74 1.55
N LYS A 208 17.20 27.26 1.42
CA LYS A 208 16.51 27.47 0.14
C LYS A 208 16.35 26.22 -0.71
N VAL A 209 16.30 25.05 -0.06
CA VAL A 209 16.00 23.77 -0.73
C VAL A 209 14.53 23.68 -1.15
N SER A 210 14.24 22.89 -2.18
CA SER A 210 12.86 22.68 -2.66
C SER A 210 12.01 21.94 -1.62
N PRO A 211 10.78 22.42 -1.30
CA PRO A 211 9.89 21.78 -0.32
C PRO A 211 9.23 20.50 -0.84
N GLN A 212 9.40 20.16 -2.11
CA GLN A 212 8.68 19.05 -2.74
C GLN A 212 9.25 17.70 -2.29
N GLY A 213 8.39 16.82 -1.78
CA GLY A 213 8.75 15.44 -1.46
C GLY A 213 8.71 15.09 0.03
N THR A 214 9.25 13.92 0.33
CA THR A 214 9.38 13.42 1.71
C THR A 214 10.55 14.12 2.43
N LEU A 215 10.55 14.16 3.77
CA LEU A 215 11.65 14.79 4.52
C LEU A 215 13.04 14.21 4.15
N PRO A 216 13.21 12.88 4.01
CA PRO A 216 14.48 12.29 3.57
C PRO A 216 14.92 12.79 2.18
N GLU A 217 13.99 12.95 1.24
CA GLU A 217 14.30 13.49 -0.09
C GLU A 217 14.78 14.93 -0.03
N VAL A 218 14.17 15.77 0.84
CA VAL A 218 14.60 17.16 1.03
C VAL A 218 15.99 17.22 1.65
N ILE A 219 16.29 16.31 2.59
CA ILE A 219 17.61 16.21 3.24
C ILE A 219 18.69 15.77 2.26
N ASN A 220 18.38 14.79 1.40
CA ASN A 220 19.31 14.31 0.38
C ASN A 220 19.68 15.37 -0.68
N ARG A 221 18.97 16.52 -0.71
CA ARG A 221 19.30 17.66 -1.57
C ARG A 221 20.23 18.68 -0.91
N LEU A 222 20.52 18.52 0.39
CA LEU A 222 21.46 19.39 1.09
C LEU A 222 22.90 19.08 0.62
N THR A 223 23.70 20.12 0.47
CA THR A 223 25.15 19.94 0.31
C THR A 223 25.76 19.47 1.64
N ARG A 224 26.97 18.88 1.60
CA ARG A 224 27.68 18.44 2.83
C ARG A 224 27.75 19.56 3.87
N GLU A 225 28.13 20.77 3.46
CA GLU A 225 28.23 21.93 4.35
C GLU A 225 26.87 22.30 4.98
N GLN A 226 25.79 22.24 4.20
CA GLN A 226 24.44 22.50 4.70
C GLN A 226 23.96 21.43 5.66
N ALA A 227 24.28 20.16 5.39
CA ALA A 227 23.93 19.05 6.25
C ALA A 227 24.67 19.12 7.59
N GLU A 228 25.96 19.45 7.59
CA GLU A 228 26.75 19.67 8.81
C GLU A 228 26.24 20.88 9.61
N ASP A 229 25.97 22.01 8.96
CA ASP A 229 25.37 23.19 9.61
C ASP A 229 23.99 22.86 10.20
N PHE A 230 23.18 22.08 9.49
CA PHE A 230 21.88 21.62 9.96
C PHE A 230 22.01 20.76 11.21
N VAL A 231 22.92 19.78 11.22
CA VAL A 231 23.19 18.92 12.39
C VAL A 231 23.65 19.76 13.59
N ASN A 232 24.55 20.72 13.36
CA ASN A 232 25.04 21.63 14.41
C ASN A 232 23.91 22.51 14.98
N GLU A 233 23.02 23.03 14.14
CA GLU A 233 21.87 23.82 14.59
C GLU A 233 20.86 23.01 15.40
N ILE A 234 20.59 21.76 15.00
CA ILE A 234 19.73 20.84 15.75
C ILE A 234 20.35 20.55 17.13
N ASN A 235 21.63 20.21 17.18
CA ASN A 235 22.35 19.97 18.44
C ASN A 235 22.32 21.20 19.35
N LYS A 236 22.57 22.39 18.82
CA LYS A 236 22.51 23.65 19.57
C LYS A 236 21.11 23.93 20.13
N LYS A 237 20.05 23.55 19.42
CA LYS A 237 18.67 23.66 19.93
C LYS A 237 18.37 22.62 21.01
N LEU A 238 18.86 21.38 20.85
CA LEU A 238 18.73 20.34 21.85
C LEU A 238 19.44 20.72 23.16
N GLU A 239 20.65 21.27 23.07
CA GLU A 239 21.39 21.77 24.24
C GLU A 239 20.66 22.91 24.95
N LYS A 240 20.03 23.83 24.21
CA LYS A 240 19.21 24.90 24.79
C LYS A 240 17.93 24.40 25.45
N GLN A 241 17.39 23.27 24.99
CA GLN A 241 16.19 22.66 25.58
C GLN A 241 16.48 21.85 26.84
N LYS A 242 17.73 21.40 27.07
CA LYS A 242 18.10 20.83 28.37
C LYS A 242 17.92 21.93 29.41
N PRO A 243 16.90 21.85 30.27
CA PRO A 243 16.72 22.83 31.32
C PRO A 243 17.98 22.74 32.20
N LEU A 244 18.58 23.88 32.55
CA LEU A 244 19.65 23.90 33.55
C LEU A 244 19.10 23.25 34.83
N PHE A 245 19.41 21.98 35.01
CA PHE A 245 19.18 21.19 36.21
C PHE A 245 20.54 20.83 36.79
#